data_AF-A0A7S1W4F4-F1
#
_entry.id   AF-A0A7S1W4F4-F1
#
_cell.length_a   1.000
_cell.length_b   1.000
_cell.length_c   1.000
_cell.angle_alpha   90.00
_cell.angle_beta   90.00
_cell.angle_gamma   90.00
#
_symmetry.space_group_name_H-M   'P 1'
#
loop_
_entity.id
_entity.type
_entity.pdbx_description
1 polymer ?
#
loop_
_entity_poly.entity_id
_entity_poly.type
_entity_poly.pdbx_seq_one_letter_code
_entity_poly.pdbx_strand_id
1 'polypeptide(L)'
;GLEGDLYIYRNRDFATTRIVNGSRQPHRLVTMHFELAASTSPGHMQVARECAQQALEELAASTSTVAEGLGGSVRWADHGTRFYAVFINNLAEGSFQGIGCDMYFYMDGTASKGLENEAKTLVYIRLAKLLEDRGIRTQGDVTQRAVATEIAR
;
A
#
# COMPACT_ATOMS: atom_id res chain seq x y z
N GLY A 1 -4.70 -18.54 2.64
CA GLY A 1 -3.92 -19.69 2.17
C GLY A 1 -2.51 -19.47 2.62
N LEU A 2 -1.92 -20.47 3.27
CA LEU A 2 -0.52 -20.41 3.67
C LEU A 2 0.36 -20.62 2.44
N GLU A 3 1.49 -19.93 2.43
CA GLU A 3 2.52 -20.04 1.40
C GLU A 3 3.15 -21.44 1.47
N GLY A 4 3.22 -22.15 0.33
CA GLY A 4 3.91 -23.45 0.22
C GLY A 4 3.02 -24.71 0.15
N ASP A 5 1.70 -24.58 0.32
CA ASP A 5 0.80 -25.75 0.27
C ASP A 5 0.42 -26.15 -1.18
N LEU A 6 0.37 -27.46 -1.45
CA LEU A 6 -0.20 -28.00 -2.69
C LEU A 6 -1.72 -28.18 -2.53
N TYR A 7 -2.49 -27.52 -3.39
CA TYR A 7 -3.94 -27.66 -3.44
C TYR A 7 -4.37 -28.47 -4.67
N ILE A 8 -5.17 -29.52 -4.45
CA ILE A 8 -5.72 -30.36 -5.51
C ILE A 8 -7.20 -30.01 -5.69
N TYR A 9 -7.57 -29.51 -6.86
CA TYR A 9 -8.94 -29.21 -7.25
C TYR A 9 -9.42 -30.17 -8.33
N ARG A 10 -10.71 -30.55 -8.32
CA ARG A 10 -11.26 -31.37 -9.40
C ARG A 10 -11.62 -30.48 -10.57
N ASN A 11 -11.33 -30.93 -11.79
CA ASN A 11 -11.62 -30.13 -12.99
C ASN A 11 -13.08 -29.68 -13.12
N ARG A 12 -14.03 -30.49 -12.64
CA ARG A 12 -15.45 -30.15 -12.64
C ARG A 12 -15.79 -28.92 -11.80
N ASP A 13 -15.01 -28.63 -10.76
CA ASP A 13 -15.25 -27.50 -9.86
C ASP A 13 -14.92 -26.17 -10.58
N PHE A 14 -14.10 -26.20 -11.65
CA PHE A 14 -13.79 -25.02 -12.48
C PHE A 14 -14.87 -24.70 -13.52
N ALA A 15 -15.76 -25.65 -13.84
CA ALA A 15 -16.82 -25.41 -14.83
C ALA A 15 -17.90 -24.43 -14.32
N THR A 16 -18.06 -24.32 -13.00
CA THR A 16 -19.06 -23.47 -12.35
C THR A 16 -18.45 -22.30 -11.58
N THR A 17 -17.11 -22.18 -11.55
CA THR A 17 -16.40 -21.21 -10.72
C THR A 17 -15.67 -20.20 -11.59
N ARG A 18 -15.75 -18.92 -11.22
CA ARG A 18 -14.95 -17.87 -11.85
C ARG A 18 -13.48 -18.07 -11.50
N ILE A 19 -12.67 -18.42 -12.50
CA ILE A 19 -11.21 -18.46 -12.38
C ILE A 19 -10.65 -17.08 -12.73
N VAL A 20 -9.87 -16.51 -11.82
CA VAL A 20 -9.13 -15.27 -12.07
C VAL A 20 -7.66 -15.62 -12.23
N ASN A 21 -7.11 -15.38 -13.42
CA ASN A 21 -5.68 -15.55 -13.66
C ASN A 21 -4.94 -14.23 -13.41
N GLY A 22 -4.35 -14.11 -12.22
CA GLY A 22 -3.60 -12.91 -11.82
C GLY A 22 -2.37 -12.63 -12.68
N SER A 23 -1.69 -13.66 -13.21
CA SER A 23 -0.45 -13.48 -13.97
C SER A 23 -0.65 -12.93 -15.38
N ARG A 24 -1.90 -12.87 -15.86
CA ARG A 24 -2.25 -12.26 -17.16
C ARG A 24 -2.72 -10.81 -17.04
N GLN A 25 -2.77 -10.27 -15.82
CA GLN A 25 -3.12 -8.86 -15.66
C GLN A 25 -1.89 -8.01 -15.99
N PRO A 26 -1.99 -7.02 -16.90
CA PRO A 26 -0.86 -6.14 -17.19
C PRO A 26 -0.50 -5.26 -15.99
N HIS A 27 -1.51 -4.94 -15.17
CA HIS A 27 -1.36 -4.16 -13.96
C HIS A 27 -2.20 -4.75 -12.83
N ARG A 28 -1.69 -4.65 -11.60
CA ARG A 28 -2.40 -5.02 -10.38
C ARG A 28 -2.64 -3.78 -9.54
N LEU A 29 -3.87 -3.65 -9.04
CA LEU A 29 -4.23 -2.62 -8.06
C LEU A 29 -3.64 -2.98 -6.70
N VAL A 30 -2.94 -2.03 -6.11
CA VAL A 30 -2.44 -2.08 -4.74
C VAL A 30 -3.26 -1.12 -3.90
N THR A 31 -3.89 -1.66 -2.87
CA THR A 31 -4.67 -0.88 -1.90
C THR A 31 -3.90 -0.78 -0.59
N MET A 32 -3.88 0.42 -0.03
CA MET A 32 -3.37 0.75 1.28
C MET A 32 -4.42 1.54 2.04
N HIS A 33 -4.44 1.37 3.36
CA HIS A 33 -5.36 2.07 4.25
C HIS A 33 -4.59 2.66 5.43
N PHE A 34 -4.96 3.86 5.85
CA PHE A 34 -4.52 4.48 7.09
C PHE A 34 -5.66 5.28 7.71
N GLU A 35 -5.57 5.60 9.01
CA GLU A 35 -6.58 6.40 9.68
C GLU A 35 -5.94 7.68 10.24
N LEU A 36 -6.66 8.80 10.10
CA LEU A 36 -6.33 10.06 10.77
C LEU A 36 -7.13 10.16 12.07
N ALA A 37 -6.65 10.96 13.03
CA ALA A 37 -7.43 11.26 14.23
C ALA A 37 -8.83 11.79 13.86
N ALA A 38 -9.88 11.33 14.56
CA ALA A 38 -11.25 11.82 14.36
C ALA A 38 -11.38 13.35 14.56
N SER A 39 -10.44 13.95 15.31
CA SER A 39 -10.34 15.39 15.53
C SER A 39 -9.59 16.16 14.42
N THR A 40 -9.25 15.50 13.30
CA THR A 40 -8.51 16.15 12.21
C THR A 40 -9.38 17.19 11.52
N SER A 41 -8.87 18.43 11.42
CA SER A 41 -9.61 19.53 10.82
C SER A 41 -9.68 19.40 9.29
N PRO A 42 -10.65 20.05 8.62
CA PRO A 42 -10.72 20.08 7.15
C PRO A 42 -9.44 20.56 6.46
N GLY A 43 -8.76 21.57 7.02
CA GLY A 43 -7.46 22.02 6.51
C GLY A 43 -6.41 20.93 6.58
N HIS A 44 -6.34 20.20 7.70
CA HIS A 44 -5.41 19.08 7.84
C HIS A 44 -5.78 17.85 7.00
N MET A 45 -7.06 17.65 6.66
CA MET A 45 -7.45 16.58 5.73
C MET A 45 -6.90 16.84 4.32
N GLN A 46 -6.97 18.08 3.83
CA GLN A 46 -6.37 18.44 2.55
C GLN A 46 -4.85 18.25 2.57
N VAL A 47 -4.19 18.68 3.64
CA VAL A 47 -2.74 18.48 3.80
C VAL A 47 -2.37 17.00 3.89
N ALA A 48 -3.16 16.18 4.58
CA ALA A 48 -2.95 14.73 4.64
C ALA A 48 -3.09 14.07 3.26
N ARG A 49 -4.05 14.52 2.46
CA ARG A 49 -4.21 14.08 1.07
C ARG A 49 -2.97 14.39 0.24
N GLU A 50 -2.43 15.60 0.37
CA GLU A 50 -1.20 16.02 -0.31
C GLU A 50 0.02 15.19 0.14
N CYS A 51 0.11 14.85 1.43
CA CYS A 51 1.17 13.97 1.93
C CYS A 51 1.09 12.55 1.34
N ALA A 52 -0.12 11.97 1.32
CA ALA A 52 -0.37 10.65 0.74
C ALA A 52 -0.05 10.64 -0.76
N GLN A 53 -0.44 11.69 -1.46
CA GLN A 53 -0.14 11.88 -2.87
C GLN A 53 1.37 11.99 -3.12
N GLN A 54 2.06 12.83 -2.35
CA GLN A 54 3.51 13.00 -2.40
C GLN A 54 4.25 11.68 -2.12
N ALA A 55 3.82 10.89 -1.13
CA ALA A 55 4.46 9.60 -0.83
C ALA A 55 4.38 8.60 -2.01
N LEU A 56 3.25 8.57 -2.73
CA LEU A 56 3.08 7.73 -3.92
C LEU A 56 3.93 8.22 -5.10
N GLU A 57 4.01 9.54 -5.30
CA GLU A 57 4.85 10.16 -6.34
C GLU A 57 6.33 9.89 -6.09
N GLU A 58 6.79 10.02 -4.85
CA GLU A 58 8.17 9.74 -4.48
C GLU A 58 8.51 8.25 -4.65
N LEU A 59 7.59 7.33 -4.36
CA LEU A 59 7.79 5.91 -4.70
C LEU A 59 7.98 5.74 -6.20
N ALA A 60 7.10 6.33 -7.01
CA ALA A 60 7.15 6.21 -8.47
C ALA A 60 8.43 6.83 -9.07
N ALA A 61 8.90 7.94 -8.49
CA ALA A 61 10.14 8.61 -8.88
C ALA A 61 11.39 7.92 -8.30
N SER A 62 11.25 7.08 -7.28
CA SER A 62 12.39 6.44 -6.63
C SER A 62 13.05 5.42 -7.56
N THR A 63 14.33 5.66 -7.82
CA THR A 63 15.24 4.70 -8.46
C THR A 63 16.03 3.91 -7.41
N SER A 64 15.76 4.13 -6.12
CA SER A 64 16.57 3.62 -5.01
C SER A 64 16.26 2.17 -4.68
N THR A 65 17.32 1.37 -4.77
CA THR A 65 17.54 0.12 -4.04
C THR A 65 17.13 0.22 -2.57
N VAL A 66 16.11 -0.52 -2.14
CA VAL A 66 16.01 -0.98 -0.74
C VAL A 66 16.36 -2.47 -0.71
N ALA A 67 17.53 -2.79 -1.24
CA ALA A 67 18.06 -4.15 -1.28
C ALA A 67 19.31 -4.29 -0.40
N GLU A 68 19.25 -3.84 0.84
CA GLU A 68 20.02 -4.51 1.89
C GLU A 68 19.17 -5.67 2.40
N GLY A 69 19.19 -6.80 1.68
CA GLY A 69 18.52 -8.03 2.11
C GLY A 69 17.99 -8.93 0.98
N LEU A 70 17.72 -8.39 -0.22
CA LEU A 70 17.10 -9.15 -1.33
C LEU A 70 17.89 -9.16 -2.65
N GLY A 71 19.11 -8.64 -2.68
CA GLY A 71 20.06 -8.92 -3.78
C GLY A 71 19.68 -8.39 -5.16
N GLY A 72 18.99 -7.25 -5.27
CA GLY A 72 18.67 -6.65 -6.57
C GLY A 72 18.31 -5.17 -6.52
N SER A 73 18.77 -4.38 -7.49
CA SER A 73 18.32 -3.00 -7.68
C SER A 73 16.90 -3.00 -8.22
N VAL A 74 15.93 -2.68 -7.35
CA VAL A 74 14.54 -2.44 -7.75
C VAL A 74 14.43 -1.00 -8.24
N ARG A 75 14.15 -0.82 -9.53
CA ARG A 75 13.73 0.46 -10.08
C ARG A 75 12.22 0.44 -10.21
N TRP A 76 11.53 1.18 -9.35
CA TRP A 76 10.06 1.20 -9.34
C TRP A 76 9.45 1.75 -10.64
N ALA A 77 10.18 2.63 -11.32
CA ALA A 77 9.87 3.09 -12.67
C ALA A 77 9.78 1.94 -13.70
N ASP A 78 10.61 0.91 -13.56
CA ASP A 78 10.65 -0.25 -14.46
C ASP A 78 9.47 -1.21 -14.22
N HIS A 79 8.85 -1.13 -13.04
CA HIS A 79 7.62 -1.86 -12.68
C HIS A 79 6.34 -1.08 -12.98
N GLY A 80 6.43 0.03 -13.72
CA GLY A 80 5.29 0.68 -14.33
C GLY A 80 4.27 1.25 -13.33
N THR A 81 4.72 1.84 -12.23
CA THR A 81 3.83 2.60 -11.32
C THR A 81 3.27 3.81 -12.06
N ARG A 82 1.98 3.77 -12.43
CA ARG A 82 1.40 4.67 -13.46
C ARG A 82 0.20 5.51 -13.02
N PHE A 83 -0.48 5.12 -11.95
CA PHE A 83 -1.68 5.80 -11.49
C PHE A 83 -1.76 5.69 -9.98
N TYR A 84 -2.15 6.78 -9.34
CA TYR A 84 -2.39 6.86 -7.91
C TYR A 84 -3.70 7.59 -7.63
N ALA A 85 -4.35 7.22 -6.54
CA ALA A 85 -5.51 7.94 -6.05
C ALA A 85 -5.54 7.89 -4.52
N VAL A 86 -5.97 9.00 -3.91
CA VAL A 86 -6.14 9.13 -2.46
C VAL A 86 -7.58 9.55 -2.20
N PHE A 87 -8.25 8.79 -1.35
CA PHE A 87 -9.61 9.04 -0.90
C PHE A 87 -9.60 9.17 0.62
N ILE A 88 -10.17 10.25 1.13
CA ILE A 88 -10.33 10.47 2.57
C ILE A 88 -11.82 10.39 2.85
N ASN A 89 -12.21 9.33 3.55
CA ASN A 89 -13.58 9.08 3.98
C ASN A 89 -13.78 9.73 5.35
N ASN A 90 -14.58 10.80 5.39
CA ASN A 90 -14.90 11.55 6.61
C ASN A 90 -15.81 10.82 7.60
N LEU A 91 -16.17 9.57 7.31
CA LEU A 91 -17.01 8.76 8.16
C LEU A 91 -16.14 7.72 8.85
N ALA A 92 -16.11 7.76 10.18
CA ALA A 92 -15.73 6.60 10.97
C ALA A 92 -16.80 5.53 10.72
N GLU A 93 -16.58 4.65 9.76
CA GLU A 93 -17.48 3.53 9.48
C GLU A 93 -17.08 2.31 10.33
N GLY A 94 -18.04 1.62 10.93
CA GLY A 94 -17.77 0.36 11.66
C GLY A 94 -16.85 0.52 12.88
N SER A 95 -15.74 -0.23 12.91
CA SER A 95 -14.79 -0.32 14.04
C SER A 95 -13.68 0.74 14.02
N PHE A 96 -13.67 1.63 13.01
CA PHE A 96 -12.64 2.64 12.88
C PHE A 96 -12.82 3.74 13.93
N GLN A 97 -11.73 4.11 14.61
CA GLN A 97 -11.75 5.17 15.61
C GLN A 97 -11.31 6.54 15.03
N GLY A 98 -10.95 6.55 13.74
CA GLY A 98 -10.49 7.71 13.01
C GLY A 98 -11.22 7.96 11.68
N ILE A 99 -10.67 8.92 10.93
CA ILE A 99 -11.08 9.22 9.55
C ILE A 99 -10.33 8.25 8.64
N GLY A 100 -11.06 7.35 7.99
CA GLY A 100 -10.49 6.34 7.11
C GLY A 100 -9.94 6.95 5.82
N CYS A 101 -8.71 6.59 5.46
CA CYS A 101 -8.03 7.10 4.28
C CYS A 101 -7.53 5.93 3.44
N ASP A 102 -8.01 5.85 2.20
CA ASP A 102 -7.63 4.81 1.25
C ASP A 102 -6.69 5.39 0.19
N MET A 103 -5.62 4.66 -0.07
CA MET A 103 -4.64 4.97 -1.10
C MET A 103 -4.55 3.82 -2.08
N TYR A 104 -4.43 4.17 -3.34
CA TYR A 104 -4.38 3.22 -4.44
C TYR A 104 -3.21 3.56 -5.34
N PHE A 105 -2.51 2.53 -5.81
CA PHE A 105 -1.62 2.66 -6.95
C PHE A 105 -1.60 1.36 -7.77
N TYR A 106 -1.19 1.46 -9.03
CA TYR A 106 -1.01 0.28 -9.88
C TYR A 106 0.47 -0.10 -9.97
N MET A 107 0.74 -1.40 -9.94
CA MET A 107 2.05 -1.98 -10.26
C MET A 107 1.91 -2.90 -11.48
N ASP A 108 3.02 -3.27 -12.11
CA ASP A 108 3.09 -4.41 -13.04
C ASP A 108 2.40 -5.63 -12.42
N GLY A 109 1.50 -6.28 -13.17
CA GLY A 109 0.78 -7.45 -12.68
C GLY A 109 1.65 -8.70 -12.49
N THR A 110 2.88 -8.69 -13.02
CA THR A 110 3.90 -9.72 -12.77
C THR A 110 4.71 -9.48 -11.49
N ALA A 111 4.55 -8.31 -10.84
CA ALA A 111 5.24 -8.00 -9.60
C ALA A 111 4.93 -9.04 -8.51
N SER A 112 5.97 -9.52 -7.83
CA SER A 112 5.82 -10.47 -6.73
C SER A 112 5.02 -9.88 -5.56
N LYS A 113 4.52 -10.74 -4.67
CA LYS A 113 3.87 -10.26 -3.44
C LYS A 113 4.86 -9.58 -2.49
N GLY A 114 6.11 -10.05 -2.46
CA GLY A 114 7.20 -9.41 -1.71
C GLY A 114 7.42 -7.96 -2.17
N LEU A 115 7.45 -7.74 -3.49
CA LEU A 115 7.62 -6.40 -4.06
C LEU A 115 6.42 -5.48 -3.74
N GLU A 116 5.19 -5.99 -3.73
CA GLU A 116 4.02 -5.24 -3.27
C GLU A 116 4.16 -4.80 -1.80
N ASN A 117 4.61 -5.71 -0.94
CA ASN A 117 4.78 -5.42 0.48
C ASN A 117 5.87 -4.36 0.70
N GLU A 118 6.99 -4.47 -0.02
CA GLU A 118 8.07 -3.48 0.03
C GLU A 118 7.59 -2.09 -0.41
N ALA A 119 6.84 -1.99 -1.52
CA ALA A 119 6.25 -0.75 -1.98
C ALA A 119 5.33 -0.12 -0.91
N LYS A 120 4.47 -0.95 -0.29
CA LYS A 120 3.58 -0.50 0.79
C LYS A 120 4.36 0.03 1.98
N THR A 121 5.41 -0.68 2.41
CA THR A 121 6.24 -0.28 3.53
C THR A 121 6.92 1.06 3.27
N LEU A 122 7.49 1.24 2.09
CA LEU A 122 8.13 2.51 1.70
C LEU A 122 7.15 3.69 1.72
N VAL A 123 5.96 3.50 1.14
CA VAL A 123 4.91 4.53 1.14
C VAL A 123 4.44 4.83 2.56
N TYR A 124 4.25 3.82 3.42
CA TYR A 124 3.84 4.03 4.80
C TYR A 124 4.89 4.78 5.62
N ILE A 125 6.17 4.41 5.53
CA ILE A 125 7.28 5.10 6.20
C ILE A 125 7.30 6.56 5.77
N ARG A 126 7.23 6.81 4.46
CA ARG A 126 7.30 8.17 3.92
C ARG A 126 6.09 9.00 4.32
N LEU A 127 4.89 8.42 4.24
CA LEU A 127 3.66 9.06 4.66
C LEU A 127 3.68 9.43 6.14
N ALA A 128 4.09 8.51 7.02
CA ALA A 128 4.18 8.76 8.45
C ALA A 128 5.05 9.99 8.74
N LYS A 129 6.23 10.05 8.14
CA LYS A 129 7.13 11.20 8.27
C LYS A 129 6.51 12.50 7.75
N LEU A 130 5.89 12.47 6.56
CA LEU A 130 5.26 13.65 5.97
C LEU A 130 4.11 14.20 6.83
N LEU A 131 3.32 13.32 7.46
CA LEU A 131 2.22 13.69 8.34
C LEU A 131 2.75 14.25 9.67
N GLU A 132 3.76 13.61 10.26
CA GLU A 132 4.42 14.06 11.49
C GLU A 132 5.04 15.45 11.32
N ASP A 133 5.80 15.67 10.23
CA ASP A 133 6.44 16.95 9.89
C ASP A 133 5.40 18.11 9.79
N ARG A 134 4.13 17.77 9.55
CA ARG A 134 3.01 18.71 9.40
C ARG A 134 2.05 18.71 10.59
N GLY A 135 2.40 18.02 11.68
CA GLY A 135 1.62 17.98 12.92
C GLY A 135 0.28 17.24 12.80
N ILE A 136 0.14 16.34 11.82
CA ILE A 136 -1.08 15.57 11.59
C ILE A 136 -0.97 14.24 12.32
N ARG A 137 -1.90 13.98 13.23
CA ARG A 137 -1.96 12.75 14.03
C ARG A 137 -2.74 11.66 13.30
N THR A 138 -2.17 10.46 13.25
CA THR A 138 -2.85 9.25 12.78
C THR A 138 -3.56 8.54 13.94
N GLN A 139 -4.67 7.85 13.63
CA GLN A 139 -5.36 6.92 14.51
C GLN A 139 -4.84 5.51 14.18
N GLY A 140 -4.37 4.78 15.18
CA GLY A 140 -3.64 3.55 14.92
C GLY A 140 -2.33 3.78 14.17
N ASP A 141 -1.60 2.68 14.00
CA ASP A 141 -0.17 2.77 13.84
C ASP A 141 0.24 2.56 12.37
N VAL A 142 0.13 3.63 11.59
CA VAL A 142 0.92 3.80 10.35
C VAL A 142 2.40 3.57 10.68
N THR A 143 2.81 3.97 11.89
CA THR A 143 4.11 3.72 12.52
C THR A 143 4.33 2.28 13.01
N GLN A 144 3.43 1.55 13.68
CA GLN A 144 3.68 0.12 14.04
C GLN A 144 3.71 -0.78 12.81
N ARG A 145 2.97 -0.49 11.73
CA ARG A 145 3.13 -1.27 10.48
C ARG A 145 4.47 -1.01 9.81
N ALA A 146 4.98 0.22 9.86
CA ALA A 146 6.33 0.56 9.40
C ALA A 146 7.41 -0.08 10.30
N VAL A 147 7.27 0.04 11.62
CA VAL A 147 8.23 -0.43 12.64
C VAL A 147 8.23 -1.96 12.81
N ALA A 148 7.08 -2.63 12.75
CA ALA A 148 7.03 -4.10 12.79
C ALA A 148 7.71 -4.75 11.57
N THR A 149 7.81 -4.03 10.45
CA THR A 149 8.50 -4.50 9.25
C THR A 149 10.02 -4.26 9.35
N GLU A 150 10.46 -3.25 10.10
CA GLU A 150 11.88 -2.97 10.35
C GLU A 150 12.48 -3.89 11.42
N ILE A 151 11.68 -4.33 12.40
CA ILE A 151 12.08 -5.28 13.46
C ILE A 151 12.16 -6.74 12.97
N ALA A 152 11.56 -7.07 11.81
CA ALA A 152 11.59 -8.41 11.22
C ALA A 152 12.72 -8.64 10.19
N ARG A 153 13.60 -7.64 9.99
CA ARG A 153 14.87 -7.75 9.26
C ARG A 153 16.02 -7.99 10.25
#